data_AF-A0A2E0L4U4-F1
#
_entry.id   AF-A0A2E0L4U4-F1
#
_cell.length_a   1.000
_cell.length_b   1.000
_cell.length_c   1.000
_cell.angle_alpha   90.00
_cell.angle_beta   90.00
_cell.angle_gamma   90.00
#
_symmetry.space_group_name_H-M   'P 1'
#
loop_
_entity.id
_entity.type
_entity.pdbx_description
1 polymer ?
#
loop_
_entity_poly.entity_id
_entity_poly.type
_entity_poly.pdbx_seq_one_letter_code
_entity_poly.pdbx_strand_id
1 'polypeptide(L)'
;MNITLSINKQTGFLMHDQTPEERLERYQNTPDDEFVRLLVHDLRGPLSGVISAAKLINVLVGSDHPNAAQLRELGQILLRTGDNLRGILDTAIEHDRIQRGEPADNEDGS
;
A
#
# COMPACT_ATOMS: atom_id res chain seq x y z
N MET A 1 -24.00 10.72 -29.93
CA MET A 1 -24.30 10.15 -28.60
C MET A 1 -22.96 10.07 -27.86
N ASN A 2 -22.64 11.08 -27.04
CA ASN A 2 -21.37 11.14 -26.29
C ASN A 2 -21.63 10.66 -24.86
N ILE A 3 -21.08 9.50 -24.51
CA ILE A 3 -21.08 9.03 -23.12
C ILE A 3 -19.83 9.62 -22.47
N THR A 4 -19.99 10.80 -21.89
CA THR A 4 -19.01 11.35 -20.96
C THR A 4 -18.99 10.45 -19.74
N LEU A 5 -18.00 9.58 -19.66
CA LEU A 5 -17.70 8.77 -18.48
C LEU A 5 -17.21 9.73 -17.39
N SER A 6 -18.14 10.27 -16.60
CA SER A 6 -17.84 10.95 -15.35
C SER A 6 -17.30 9.91 -14.38
N ILE A 7 -15.99 9.66 -14.48
CA ILE A 7 -15.25 8.88 -13.48
C ILE A 7 -15.36 9.69 -12.19
N ASN A 8 -16.15 9.14 -11.30
CA ASN A 8 -16.54 9.66 -10.00
C ASN A 8 -15.29 10.08 -9.20
N LYS A 9 -15.09 11.39 -9.03
CA LYS A 9 -13.99 11.98 -8.24
C LYS A 9 -14.17 11.80 -6.71
N GLN A 10 -15.15 11.02 -6.24
CA GLN A 10 -15.44 10.84 -4.80
C GLN A 10 -14.89 9.56 -4.16
N THR A 11 -14.08 8.77 -4.85
CA THR A 11 -13.26 7.71 -4.23
C THR A 11 -11.79 7.91 -4.53
N GLY A 12 -11.36 9.17 -4.51
CA GLY A 12 -9.97 9.50 -4.20
C GLY A 12 -9.72 9.17 -2.74
N PHE A 13 -9.50 7.89 -2.46
CA PHE A 13 -8.77 7.45 -1.27
C PHE A 13 -7.41 8.15 -1.38
N LEU A 14 -7.31 9.34 -0.77
CA LEU A 14 -6.05 10.00 -0.53
C LEU A 14 -5.28 9.04 0.38
N MET A 15 -4.57 8.09 -0.22
CA MET A 15 -3.29 7.70 0.36
C MET A 15 -2.52 9.01 0.41
N HIS A 16 -2.50 9.67 1.56
CA HIS A 16 -1.27 10.36 1.90
C HIS A 16 -0.22 9.27 1.76
N ASP A 17 0.71 9.42 0.81
CA ASP A 17 1.98 8.72 0.87
C ASP A 17 2.65 9.24 2.14
N GLN A 18 2.22 8.69 3.29
CA GLN A 18 2.83 8.99 4.55
C GLN A 18 4.22 8.38 4.48
N THR A 19 5.21 9.19 4.81
CA THR A 19 6.57 8.69 4.81
C THR A 19 6.72 7.61 5.90
N PRO A 20 7.73 6.74 5.81
CA PRO A 20 8.00 5.77 6.87
C PRO A 20 8.12 6.42 8.25
N GLU A 21 8.68 7.63 8.33
CA GLU A 21 8.87 8.39 9.57
C GLU A 21 7.53 8.88 10.13
N GLU A 22 6.66 9.47 9.30
CA GLU A 22 5.33 9.92 9.72
C GLU A 22 4.45 8.76 10.19
N ARG A 23 4.56 7.60 9.53
CA ARG A 23 3.86 6.39 9.93
C ARG A 23 4.41 5.83 11.24
N LEU A 24 5.73 5.88 11.44
CA LEU A 24 6.37 5.44 12.68
C LEU A 24 5.93 6.31 13.86
N GLU A 25 5.99 7.62 13.71
CA GLU A 25 5.51 8.57 14.72
C GLU A 25 4.05 8.31 15.06
N ARG A 26 3.20 8.06 14.05
CA ARG A 26 1.80 7.71 14.30
C ARG A 26 1.66 6.41 15.09
N TYR A 27 2.42 5.37 14.76
CA TYR A 27 2.39 4.10 15.48
C TYR A 27 2.81 4.27 16.94
N GLN A 28 3.91 4.99 17.20
CA GLN A 28 4.41 5.26 18.55
C GLN A 28 3.41 6.05 19.40
N ASN A 29 2.60 6.90 18.78
CA ASN A 29 1.57 7.68 19.46
C ASN A 29 0.22 6.97 19.57
N THR A 30 0.10 5.75 19.04
CA THR A 30 -1.14 4.96 19.11
C THR A 30 -1.10 4.02 20.31
N PRO A 31 -2.16 3.97 21.16
CA PRO A 31 -2.24 2.99 22.24
C PRO A 31 -2.15 1.55 21.74
N ASP A 32 -1.53 0.66 22.53
CA ASP A 32 -1.30 -0.74 22.13
C ASP A 32 -2.58 -1.49 21.72
N ASP A 33 -3.72 -1.21 22.36
CA ASP A 33 -5.01 -1.81 22.08
C ASP A 33 -5.67 -1.29 20.79
N GLU A 34 -5.18 -0.16 20.27
CA GLU A 34 -5.60 0.45 19.01
C GLU A 34 -4.59 0.22 17.87
N PHE A 35 -3.32 -0.06 18.19
CA PHE A 35 -2.24 -0.25 17.21
C PHE A 35 -2.59 -1.30 16.15
N VAL A 36 -3.09 -2.47 16.57
CA VAL A 36 -3.48 -3.53 15.63
C VAL A 36 -4.57 -3.08 14.67
N ARG A 37 -5.53 -2.25 15.13
CA ARG A 37 -6.59 -1.72 14.26
C ARG A 37 -6.04 -0.75 13.24
N LEU A 38 -5.11 0.11 13.66
CA LEU A 38 -4.44 1.06 12.78
C LEU A 38 -3.59 0.33 11.72
N LEU A 39 -2.79 -0.66 12.13
CA LEU A 39 -2.00 -1.47 11.22
C LEU A 39 -2.87 -2.18 10.18
N VAL A 40 -3.98 -2.80 10.61
CA VAL A 40 -4.93 -3.45 9.70
C VAL A 40 -5.58 -2.44 8.75
N HIS A 41 -5.90 -1.24 9.23
CA HIS A 41 -6.42 -0.16 8.39
C HIS A 41 -5.43 0.23 7.29
N ASP A 42 -4.17 0.42 7.66
CA ASP A 42 -3.11 0.82 6.72
C ASP A 42 -2.83 -0.26 5.69
N LEU A 43 -2.80 -1.54 6.08
CA LEU A 43 -2.61 -2.67 5.16
C LEU A 43 -3.80 -2.85 4.20
N ARG A 44 -5.03 -2.53 4.63
CA ARG A 44 -6.25 -2.76 3.83
C ARG A 44 -6.25 -1.99 2.52
N GLY A 45 -5.77 -0.74 2.52
CA GLY A 45 -5.71 0.11 1.33
C GLY A 45 -4.88 -0.54 0.19
N PRO A 46 -3.58 -0.76 0.40
CA PRO A 46 -2.73 -1.36 -0.62
C PRO A 46 -3.12 -2.81 -0.93
N LEU A 47 -3.56 -3.64 0.03
CA LEU A 47 -4.09 -4.97 -0.30
C LEU A 47 -5.27 -4.92 -1.28
N SER A 48 -6.16 -3.93 -1.13
CA SER A 48 -7.28 -3.72 -2.06
C SER A 48 -6.78 -3.33 -3.46
N GLY A 49 -5.71 -2.54 -3.55
CA GLY A 49 -5.04 -2.19 -4.80
C GLY A 49 -4.45 -3.42 -5.50
N VAL A 50 -3.76 -4.27 -4.76
CA VAL A 50 -3.19 -5.54 -5.28
C VAL A 50 -4.28 -6.43 -5.85
N ILE A 51 -5.35 -6.69 -5.08
CA ILE A 51 -6.45 -7.56 -5.51
C ILE A 51 -7.12 -7.00 -6.77
N SER A 52 -7.33 -5.69 -6.84
CA SER A 52 -8.01 -5.05 -7.97
C SER A 52 -7.17 -5.13 -9.25
N ALA A 53 -5.88 -4.81 -9.18
CA ALA A 53 -4.98 -4.90 -10.32
C ALA A 53 -4.80 -6.36 -10.80
N ALA A 54 -4.68 -7.32 -9.87
CA ALA A 54 -4.61 -8.74 -10.21
C ALA A 54 -5.88 -9.24 -10.93
N LYS A 55 -7.08 -8.83 -10.47
CA LYS A 55 -8.34 -9.14 -11.16
C LYS A 55 -8.38 -8.59 -12.59
N LEU A 56 -7.93 -7.35 -12.79
CA LEU A 56 -7.88 -6.73 -14.11
C LEU A 56 -6.88 -7.43 -15.05
N ILE A 57 -5.70 -7.81 -14.53
CA ILE A 57 -4.73 -8.62 -15.28
C ILE A 57 -5.36 -9.93 -15.73
N ASN A 58 -6.07 -10.63 -14.83
CA ASN A 58 -6.71 -11.91 -15.16
C ASN A 58 -7.74 -11.76 -16.30
N VAL A 59 -8.52 -10.67 -16.29
CA VAL A 59 -9.47 -10.37 -17.38
C VAL A 59 -8.74 -10.08 -18.70
N LEU A 60 -7.67 -9.28 -18.67
CA LEU A 60 -6.94 -8.90 -19.87
C LEU A 60 -6.16 -10.07 -20.48
N VAL A 61 -5.55 -10.92 -19.66
CA VAL A 61 -4.83 -12.12 -20.12
C VAL A 61 -5.79 -13.14 -20.73
N GLY A 62 -7.04 -13.22 -20.24
CA GLY A 62 -8.08 -14.09 -20.79
C GLY A 62 -8.73 -13.59 -22.08
N SER A 63 -8.30 -12.44 -22.62
CA SER A 63 -8.84 -11.89 -23.87
C SER A 63 -8.10 -12.43 -25.11
N ASP A 64 -8.79 -12.50 -26.25
CA ASP A 64 -8.19 -12.98 -27.52
C ASP A 64 -7.01 -12.10 -27.98
N HIS A 65 -6.98 -10.84 -27.56
CA HIS A 65 -5.93 -9.87 -27.89
C HIS A 65 -5.51 -9.07 -26.64
N PRO A 66 -4.64 -9.62 -25.79
CA PRO A 66 -4.25 -8.98 -24.55
C PRO A 66 -3.54 -7.64 -24.82
N ASN A 67 -4.04 -6.57 -24.20
CA ASN A 67 -3.44 -5.25 -24.29
C ASN A 67 -2.17 -5.17 -23.44
N ALA A 68 -1.01 -5.37 -24.06
CA ALA A 68 0.29 -5.38 -23.40
C ALA A 68 0.60 -4.07 -22.63
N ALA A 69 0.14 -2.91 -23.11
CA ALA A 69 0.37 -1.63 -22.45
C ALA A 69 -0.41 -1.56 -21.13
N GLN A 70 -1.68 -1.97 -21.12
CA GLN A 70 -2.50 -2.03 -19.92
C GLN A 70 -1.98 -3.06 -18.92
N LEU A 71 -1.54 -4.24 -19.40
CA LEU A 71 -0.92 -5.25 -18.54
C LEU A 71 0.35 -4.72 -17.85
N ARG A 72 1.20 -3.99 -18.59
CA ARG A 72 2.39 -3.35 -18.02
C ARG A 72 2.03 -2.31 -16.96
N GLU A 73 1.04 -1.46 -17.23
CA GLU A 73 0.57 -0.45 -16.28
C GLU A 73 0.05 -1.09 -14.98
N LEU A 74 -0.77 -2.12 -15.08
CA LEU A 74 -1.27 -2.86 -13.93
C LEU A 74 -0.15 -3.57 -13.16
N GLY A 75 0.84 -4.13 -13.87
CA GLY A 75 2.04 -4.70 -13.24
C GLY A 75 2.82 -3.65 -12.43
N GLN A 76 2.95 -2.44 -12.95
CA GLN A 76 3.61 -1.35 -12.22
C GLN A 76 2.79 -0.88 -11.00
N ILE A 77 1.46 -0.89 -11.08
CA ILE A 77 0.59 -0.64 -9.93
C ILE A 77 0.81 -1.72 -8.86
N LEU A 78 0.86 -3.00 -9.25
CA LEU A 78 1.12 -4.10 -8.31
C LEU A 78 2.45 -3.94 -7.59
N LEU A 79 3.53 -3.60 -8.31
CA LEU A 79 4.85 -3.39 -7.73
C LEU A 79 4.83 -2.25 -6.70
N ARG A 80 4.36 -1.06 -7.08
CA ARG A 80 4.26 0.09 -6.15
C ARG A 80 3.42 -0.22 -4.93
N THR A 81 2.33 -0.96 -5.12
CA THR A 81 1.44 -1.34 -4.01
C THR A 81 2.09 -2.37 -3.10
N GLY A 82 2.85 -3.32 -3.66
CA GLY A 82 3.66 -4.27 -2.91
C GLY A 82 4.78 -3.59 -2.11
N ASP A 83 5.45 -2.58 -2.68
CA ASP A 83 6.44 -1.79 -1.97
C ASP A 83 5.84 -1.00 -0.81
N ASN A 84 4.63 -0.45 -0.98
CA ASN A 84 3.91 0.21 0.12
C ASN A 84 3.54 -0.77 1.25
N LEU A 85 3.06 -1.97 0.90
CA LEU A 85 2.82 -3.04 1.90
C LEU A 85 4.08 -3.36 2.69
N ARG A 86 5.22 -3.51 1.99
CA ARG A 86 6.51 -3.75 2.63
C ARG A 86 6.85 -2.63 3.60
N GLY A 87 6.76 -1.37 3.16
CA GLY A 87 7.04 -0.23 4.03
C GLY A 87 6.15 -0.16 5.27
N ILE A 88 4.86 -0.49 5.17
CA ILE A 88 3.93 -0.53 6.33
C ILE A 88 4.39 -1.56 7.35
N LEU A 89 4.82 -2.74 6.89
CA LEU A 89 5.32 -3.82 7.74
C LEU A 89 6.67 -3.47 8.36
N ASP A 90 7.60 -2.91 7.59
CA ASP A 90 8.91 -2.47 8.07
C ASP A 90 8.75 -1.44 9.19
N THR A 91 7.85 -0.46 9.01
CA THR A 91 7.54 0.54 10.06
C THR A 91 6.91 -0.10 11.30
N ALA A 92 6.09 -1.14 11.15
CA ALA A 92 5.49 -1.84 12.28
C ALA A 92 6.53 -2.66 13.06
N ILE A 93 7.48 -3.29 12.36
CA ILE A 93 8.63 -3.98 12.97
C ILE A 93 9.49 -2.97 13.74
N GLU A 94 9.74 -1.81 13.15
CA GLU A 94 10.51 -0.75 13.81
C GLU A 94 9.83 -0.25 15.10
N HIS A 95 8.52 -0.06 15.04
CA HIS A 95 7.73 0.28 16.22
C HIS A 95 7.86 -0.76 17.33
N ASP A 96 7.69 -2.06 17.02
CA ASP A 96 7.84 -3.16 17.98
C ASP A 96 9.25 -3.19 18.58
N ARG A 97 10.28 -2.99 17.76
CA ARG A 97 11.67 -2.91 18.22
C ARG A 97 11.87 -1.81 19.26
N ILE A 98 11.38 -0.60 18.97
CA ILE A 98 11.49 0.54 19.88
C ILE A 98 10.73 0.27 21.18
N GLN A 99 9.55 -0.36 21.12
CA GLN A 99 8.80 -0.76 22.31
C GLN A 99 9.58 -1.77 23.19
N ARG A 100 10.38 -2.65 22.59
CA ARG A 100 11.28 -3.57 23.33
C ARG A 100 12.54 -2.89 23.88
N GLY A 101 12.78 -1.61 23.57
CA GLY A 101 13.98 -0.87 23.99
C GLY A 101 15.24 -1.25 23.20
N GLU A 102 15.08 -1.88 22.04
CA GLU A 102 16.16 -2.18 21.11
C GLU A 102 16.50 -0.91 20.29
N PRO A 103 17.79 -0.69 19.94
CA PRO A 103 18.19 0.48 19.18
C PRO A 103 17.61 0.43 17.77
N ALA A 104 17.17 1.57 17.23
CA ALA A 104 16.72 1.74 15.85
C ALA A 104 17.78 1.30 14.81
N ASP A 105 17.36 0.99 13.59
CA ASP A 105 18.23 0.54 12.50
C ASP A 105 18.85 1.80 11.97
N ASN A 106 19.91 2.20 12.65
CA ASN A 106 20.89 3.05 12.01
C ASN A 106 21.48 2.17 10.90
N GLU A 107 21.37 2.63 9.66
CA GLU A 107 22.14 2.12 8.52
C GLU A 107 23.65 2.31 8.78
N ASP A 108 24.20 1.62 9.77
CA ASP A 108 25.64 1.42 9.97
C ASP A 108 25.94 -0.01 9.52
N GLY A 109 26.09 -0.19 8.20
CA GLY A 109 26.17 -1.53 7.65
C GLY A 109 26.48 -1.70 6.16
N SER A 110 27.44 -0.93 5.62
CA SER A 110 28.25 -1.14 4.37
C SER A 110 28.07 -0.13 3.25
#